data_AF-A0A955R1G2-F1
#
_entry.id   AF-A0A955R1G2-F1
#
_cell.length_a   1.000
_cell.length_b   1.000
_cell.length_c   1.000
_cell.angle_alpha   90.00
_cell.angle_beta   90.00
_cell.angle_gamma   90.00
#
_symmetry.space_group_name_H-M   'P 1'
#
loop_
_entity.id
_entity.type
_entity.pdbx_description
1 polymer ?
#
loop_
_entity_poly.entity_id
_entity_poly.type
_entity_poly.pdbx_seq_one_letter_code
_entity_poly.pdbx_strand_id
1 'polypeptide(L)'
;DHEMNMRQRLHFPPFARLAVVEVEGELETETEQAVRQLEHLFTPLLDEHTEVELLGPAKAALYRLQNRYRWHLILRADTHQPLQDFLNALREQEGYQRLLSGKAKIAVDVDPLNML
;
A
#
# COMPACT_ATOMS: atom_id res chain seq x y z
N ASP A 1 -24.44 -20.88 -5.66
CA ASP A 1 -24.27 -20.95 -4.18
C ASP A 1 -23.01 -21.66 -3.66
N HIS A 2 -21.91 -21.74 -4.43
CA HIS A 2 -20.62 -22.25 -3.90
C HIS A 2 -19.50 -21.17 -3.83
N GLU A 3 -19.67 -20.00 -4.45
CA GLU A 3 -18.64 -18.94 -4.47
C GLU A 3 -18.64 -18.01 -3.25
N MET A 4 -19.75 -17.90 -2.50
CA MET A 4 -19.82 -17.02 -1.33
C MET A 4 -19.05 -17.56 -0.11
N ASN A 5 -18.97 -18.88 0.06
CA ASN A 5 -18.33 -19.51 1.22
C ASN A 5 -16.79 -19.49 1.16
N MET A 6 -16.19 -19.37 -0.02
CA MET A 6 -14.73 -19.29 -0.16
C MET A 6 -14.16 -17.90 0.14
N ARG A 7 -14.94 -16.83 -0.05
CA ARG A 7 -14.48 -15.44 0.20
C ARG A 7 -14.43 -15.10 1.68
N GLN A 8 -15.24 -15.75 2.52
CA GLN A 8 -15.17 -15.64 3.99
C GLN A 8 -13.83 -16.14 4.57
N ARG A 9 -13.14 -17.08 3.91
CA ARG A 9 -11.89 -17.66 4.43
C ARG A 9 -10.63 -16.85 4.09
N LEU A 10 -10.76 -15.80 3.27
CA LEU A 10 -9.62 -15.10 2.67
C LEU A 10 -9.58 -13.58 2.94
N HIS A 11 -10.48 -13.03 3.77
CA HIS A 11 -10.53 -11.59 4.10
C HIS A 11 -10.41 -10.65 2.88
N PHE A 12 -11.18 -10.94 1.82
CA PHE A 12 -11.34 -10.02 0.69
C PHE A 12 -12.69 -9.28 0.79
N PRO A 13 -12.85 -8.11 0.14
CA PRO A 13 -14.10 -7.36 0.14
C PRO A 13 -15.33 -8.25 -0.18
N PRO A 14 -16.48 -8.09 0.53
CA PRO A 14 -16.88 -6.95 1.34
C PRO A 14 -16.44 -6.98 2.82
N PHE A 15 -15.60 -7.94 3.23
CA PHE A 15 -15.29 -8.18 4.65
C PHE A 15 -14.00 -7.50 5.14
N ALA A 16 -13.16 -7.01 4.24
CA ALA A 16 -12.02 -6.16 4.54
C ALA A 16 -11.87 -5.11 3.44
N ARG A 17 -11.34 -3.94 3.78
CA ARG A 17 -10.97 -2.84 2.89
C ARG A 17 -9.48 -2.86 2.65
N LEU A 18 -9.08 -2.42 1.46
CA LEU A 18 -7.68 -2.40 1.05
C LEU A 18 -7.30 -0.99 0.59
N ALA A 19 -6.10 -0.54 0.94
CA ALA A 19 -5.45 0.60 0.31
C ALA A 19 -4.08 0.16 -0.18
N VAL A 20 -3.73 0.53 -1.41
CA VAL A 20 -2.47 0.15 -2.05
C VAL A 20 -1.67 1.40 -2.30
N VAL A 21 -0.47 1.43 -1.72
CA VAL A 21 0.50 2.47 -2.00
C VAL A 21 1.50 1.90 -3.01
N GLU A 22 1.36 2.32 -4.26
CA GLU A 22 2.24 1.94 -5.36
C GLU A 22 3.42 2.92 -5.44
N VAL A 23 4.63 2.38 -5.53
CA VAL A 23 5.87 3.13 -5.76
C VAL A 23 6.43 2.70 -7.11
N GLU A 24 6.56 3.65 -8.02
CA GLU A 24 7.05 3.45 -9.38
C GLU A 24 8.30 4.30 -9.64
N GLY A 25 9.32 3.72 -10.27
CA GLY A 25 10.52 4.47 -10.66
C GLY A 25 11.25 3.86 -11.85
N GLU A 26 12.18 4.62 -12.43
CA GLU A 26 12.96 4.21 -13.61
C GLU A 26 14.19 3.38 -13.26
N LEU A 27 14.70 3.54 -12.03
CA LEU A 27 15.83 2.79 -11.50
C LEU A 27 15.36 1.87 -10.38
N GLU A 28 15.67 0.58 -10.51
CA GLU A 28 15.27 -0.47 -9.58
C GLU A 28 15.70 -0.18 -8.14
N THR A 29 16.97 0.19 -7.98
CA THR A 29 17.59 0.45 -6.67
C THR A 29 16.99 1.67 -5.99
N GLU A 30 16.76 2.77 -6.72
CA GLU A 30 16.11 3.98 -6.18
C GLU A 30 14.65 3.69 -5.80
N THR A 31 13.95 2.89 -6.61
CA THR A 31 12.54 2.51 -6.35
C THR A 31 12.43 1.61 -5.12
N GLU A 32 13.32 0.62 -4.99
CA GLU A 32 13.37 -0.24 -3.81
C GLU A 32 13.69 0.56 -2.54
N GLN A 33 14.65 1.49 -2.63
CA GLN A 33 14.97 2.38 -1.51
C GLN A 33 13.77 3.24 -1.10
N ALA A 34 13.04 3.80 -2.06
CA ALA A 34 11.85 4.61 -1.79
C ALA A 34 10.75 3.81 -1.10
N VAL A 35 10.44 2.59 -1.55
CA VAL A 35 9.41 1.77 -0.88
C VAL A 35 9.85 1.31 0.50
N ARG A 36 11.14 1.03 0.72
CA ARG A 36 11.67 0.72 2.05
C ARG A 36 11.60 1.93 2.98
N GLN A 37 11.94 3.12 2.51
CA GLN A 37 11.77 4.35 3.30
C GLN A 37 10.32 4.58 3.68
N LEU A 38 9.39 4.29 2.76
CA LEU A 38 7.97 4.39 3.01
C LEU A 38 7.50 3.36 4.07
N GLU A 39 7.97 2.12 4.00
CA GLU A 39 7.74 1.09 5.03
C GLU A 39 8.22 1.56 6.42
N HIS A 40 9.40 2.18 6.51
CA HIS A 40 9.91 2.71 7.79
C HIS A 40 9.04 3.83 8.36
N LEU A 41 8.37 4.63 7.52
CA LEU A 41 7.41 5.63 7.96
C LEU A 41 6.10 5.00 8.45
N PHE A 42 5.75 3.82 7.93
CA PHE A 42 4.52 3.13 8.32
C PHE A 42 4.67 2.49 9.70
N THR A 43 5.83 1.96 10.05
CA THR A 43 6.06 1.26 11.33
C THR A 43 5.51 2.00 12.56
N PRO A 44 5.89 3.26 12.85
CA PRO A 44 5.37 3.96 14.03
C PRO A 44 3.87 4.27 13.91
N LEU A 45 3.35 4.49 12.69
CA LEU A 45 1.93 4.73 12.47
C LEU A 45 1.10 3.46 12.70
N LEU A 46 1.63 2.29 12.37
CA LEU A 46 0.95 1.00 12.61
C LEU A 46 0.82 0.69 14.11
N ASP A 47 1.77 1.15 14.93
CA ASP A 47 1.68 1.05 16.38
C ASP A 47 0.52 1.91 16.96
N GLU A 48 0.23 3.05 16.32
CA GLU A 48 -0.89 3.93 16.69
C GLU A 48 -2.23 3.51 16.07
N HIS A 49 -2.19 2.82 14.93
CA HIS A 49 -3.34 2.36 14.15
C HIS A 49 -3.41 0.83 14.08
N THR A 50 -3.56 0.18 15.24
CA THR A 50 -3.51 -1.30 15.35
C THR A 50 -4.59 -2.06 14.58
N GLU A 51 -5.63 -1.38 14.10
CA GLU A 51 -6.67 -1.91 13.21
C GLU A 51 -6.24 -2.00 11.73
N VAL A 52 -5.06 -1.45 11.40
CA VAL A 52 -4.48 -1.48 10.05
C VAL A 52 -3.33 -2.48 10.03
N GLU A 53 -3.41 -3.43 9.11
CA GLU A 53 -2.36 -4.40 8.84
C GLU A 53 -1.60 -4.02 7.57
N LEU A 54 -0.27 -4.12 7.63
CA LEU A 54 0.61 -3.92 6.48
C LEU A 54 1.00 -5.26 5.84
N LEU A 55 0.80 -5.36 4.53
CA LEU A 55 1.26 -6.47 3.69
C LEU A 55 2.26 -5.95 2.65
N GLY A 56 3.40 -6.62 2.52
CA GLY A 56 4.53 -6.17 1.69
C GLY A 56 5.63 -5.52 2.54
N PRO A 57 6.58 -4.80 1.92
CA PRO A 57 6.64 -4.41 0.51
C PRO A 57 6.84 -5.59 -0.43
N ALA A 58 6.18 -5.55 -1.58
CA ALA A 58 6.32 -6.59 -2.61
C ALA A 58 6.54 -5.98 -4.00
N LYS A 59 7.17 -6.76 -4.89
CA LYS A 59 7.32 -6.42 -6.30
C LYS A 59 5.97 -6.60 -6.99
N ALA A 60 5.53 -5.62 -7.78
CA ALA A 60 4.30 -5.78 -8.55
C ALA A 60 4.43 -6.94 -9.56
N ALA A 61 3.34 -7.68 -9.81
CA ALA A 61 3.34 -8.88 -10.67
C ALA A 61 3.91 -8.62 -12.08
N LEU A 62 3.64 -7.44 -12.64
CA LEU A 62 4.37 -6.91 -13.79
C LEU A 62 5.50 -6.03 -13.28
N TYR A 63 6.62 -6.67 -12.94
CA TYR A 63 7.77 -6.05 -12.28
C TYR A 63 8.53 -5.05 -13.18
N ARG A 64 8.42 -5.20 -14.50
CA ARG A 64 8.94 -4.26 -15.50
C ARG A 64 7.89 -4.02 -16.58
N LEU A 65 7.18 -2.90 -16.50
CA LEU A 65 6.30 -2.43 -17.57
C LEU A 65 6.84 -1.08 -18.06
N GLN A 66 7.04 -0.91 -19.37
CA GLN A 66 7.56 0.34 -19.96
C GLN A 66 8.88 0.84 -19.32
N ASN A 67 9.80 -0.07 -18.98
CA ASN A 67 11.07 0.23 -18.29
C ASN A 67 10.93 0.84 -16.89
N ARG A 68 9.77 0.72 -16.24
CA ARG A 68 9.58 1.16 -14.86
C ARG A 68 9.46 -0.02 -13.91
N TYR A 69 10.04 0.15 -12.74
CA TYR A 69 10.01 -0.77 -11.61
C TYR A 69 8.88 -0.36 -10.69
N ARG A 70 8.09 -1.34 -10.26
CA ARG A 70 6.93 -1.08 -9.41
C ARG A 70 6.94 -1.96 -8.17
N TRP A 71 6.67 -1.31 -7.05
CA TRP A 71 6.52 -1.93 -5.75
C TRP A 71 5.19 -1.49 -5.15
N HIS A 72 4.64 -2.33 -4.27
CA HIS A 72 3.44 -2.01 -3.52
C HIS A 72 3.63 -2.27 -2.03
N LEU A 73 3.01 -1.41 -1.23
CA LEU A 73 2.65 -1.65 0.17
C LEU A 73 1.12 -1.70 0.22
N ILE A 74 0.56 -2.73 0.83
CA ILE A 74 -0.88 -2.94 0.89
C ILE A 74 -1.30 -2.82 2.35
N LEU A 75 -2.21 -1.90 2.63
CA LEU A 75 -2.85 -1.70 3.91
C LEU A 75 -4.20 -2.42 3.89
N ARG A 76 -4.48 -3.18 4.94
CA ARG A 76 -5.74 -3.90 5.12
C ARG A 76 -6.39 -3.51 6.44
N ALA A 77 -7.70 -3.31 6.45
CA ALA A 77 -8.48 -3.13 7.67
C ALA A 77 -9.91 -3.67 7.48
N ASP A 78 -10.65 -3.88 8.55
CA ASP A 78 -12.04 -4.37 8.47
C ASP A 78 -13.00 -3.32 7.88
N THR A 79 -12.68 -2.03 8.05
CA THR A 79 -13.49 -0.92 7.56
C THR A 79 -12.65 0.17 6.91
N HIS A 80 -13.30 1.14 6.26
CA HIS A 80 -12.65 2.28 5.60
C HIS A 80 -12.07 3.30 6.57
N GLN A 81 -12.58 3.36 7.80
CA GLN A 81 -12.22 4.42 8.73
C GLN A 81 -10.75 4.32 9.19
N PRO A 82 -10.24 3.14 9.65
CA PRO A 82 -8.83 3.00 10.02
C PRO A 82 -7.87 3.30 8.87
N LEU A 83 -8.21 2.91 7.63
CA LEU A 83 -7.38 3.21 6.46
C LEU A 83 -7.34 4.71 6.18
N GLN A 84 -8.47 5.41 6.26
CA GLN A 84 -8.51 6.86 6.07
C GLN A 84 -7.69 7.57 7.15
N ASP A 85 -7.83 7.19 8.41
CA ASP A 85 -7.11 7.81 9.52
C ASP A 85 -5.60 7.58 9.39
N PHE A 86 -5.18 6.36 9.06
CA PHE A 86 -3.78 6.04 8.78
C PHE A 86 -3.23 6.85 7.60
N LEU A 87 -3.96 6.93 6.48
CA LEU A 87 -3.52 7.68 5.30
C LEU A 87 -3.45 9.20 5.56
N ASN A 88 -4.32 9.72 6.41
CA ASN A 88 -4.26 11.11 6.85
C ASN A 88 -3.03 11.35 7.74
N ALA A 89 -2.77 10.48 8.73
CA ALA A 89 -1.58 10.57 9.58
C ALA A 89 -0.28 10.46 8.77
N LEU A 90 -0.24 9.58 7.77
CA LEU A 90 0.88 9.46 6.84
C LEU A 90 1.12 10.74 6.04
N ARG A 91 0.05 11.43 5.60
CA ARG A 91 0.17 12.70 4.85
C ARG A 91 0.80 13.80 5.69
N GLU A 92 0.61 13.79 7.00
CA GLU A 92 1.23 14.76 7.91
C GLU A 92 2.71 14.47 8.20
N GLN A 93 3.23 13.30 7.81
CA GLN A 93 4.65 12.98 7.98
C GLN A 93 5.52 13.76 7.00
N GLU A 94 6.46 14.57 7.52
CA GLU A 94 7.44 15.29 6.69
C GLU A 94 8.24 14.33 5.79
N GLY A 95 8.56 13.13 6.29
CA GLY A 95 9.25 12.10 5.53
C GLY A 95 8.46 11.66 4.30
N TYR A 96 7.14 11.56 4.41
CA TYR A 96 6.25 11.20 3.30
C TYR A 96 6.20 12.34 2.27
N GLN A 97 6.07 13.60 2.71
CA GLN A 97 6.10 14.76 1.81
C GLN A 97 7.42 14.87 1.03
N ARG A 98 8.55 14.52 1.67
CA ARG A 98 9.86 14.45 1.01
C ARG A 98 9.91 13.35 -0.05
N LEU A 99 9.34 12.17 0.24
CA LEU A 99 9.26 11.07 -0.73
C LEU A 99 8.40 11.44 -1.94
N LEU A 100 7.27 12.13 -1.74
CA LEU A 100 6.41 12.61 -2.83
C LEU A 100 7.13 13.61 -3.77
N SER A 101 8.10 14.34 -3.24
CA SER A 101 8.93 15.29 -4.01
C SER A 101 10.15 14.63 -4.65
N GLY A 102 10.35 13.32 -4.44
CA GLY A 102 11.48 12.55 -4.95
C GLY A 102 11.33 12.15 -6.41
N LYS A 103 12.27 11.31 -6.89
CA LYS A 103 12.27 10.79 -8.27
C LYS A 103 11.26 9.66 -8.49
N ALA A 104 10.95 8.90 -7.44
CA ALA A 104 9.96 7.84 -7.50
C ALA A 104 8.56 8.44 -7.44
N LYS A 105 7.67 7.97 -8.31
CA LYS A 105 6.25 8.32 -8.28
C LYS A 105 5.57 7.44 -7.23
N ILE A 106 4.82 8.07 -6.33
CA ILE A 106 4.03 7.37 -5.32
C ILE A 106 2.55 7.65 -5.61
N ALA A 107 1.74 6.59 -5.66
CA ALA A 107 0.30 6.66 -5.85
C ALA A 107 -0.40 5.86 -4.75
N VAL A 108 -1.56 6.34 -4.30
CA VAL A 108 -2.42 5.63 -3.33
C VAL A 108 -3.76 5.33 -4.00
N ASP A 109 -4.14 4.06 -4.02
CA ASP A 109 -5.43 3.57 -4.51
C ASP A 109 -6.20 2.92 -3.35
N VAL A 110 -7.46 3.31 -3.14
CA VAL A 110 -8.31 2.80 -2.05
C VAL A 110 -9.42 1.96 -2.67
N ASP A 111 -9.55 0.71 -2.22
CA ASP A 111 -10.34 -0.35 -2.82
C ASP A 111 -10.04 -0.54 -4.33
N PRO A 112 -8.80 -0.91 -4.70
CA PRO A 112 -8.46 -1.16 -6.10
C PRO A 112 -9.37 -2.26 -6.66
N LEU A 113 -10.20 -1.90 -7.63
CA LEU A 113 -11.16 -2.82 -8.27
C LEU A 113 -10.47 -3.97 -9.04
N ASN A 114 -9.15 -3.88 -9.27
CA ASN A 114 -8.35 -4.83 -10.04
C ASN A 114 -7.12 -5.33 -9.27
N MET A 115 -7.32 -6.12 -8.21
CA MET A 115 -6.29 -7.00 -7.64
C MET A 115 -6.57 -8.50 -7.92
N LEU A 116 -7.30 -8.80 -9.00
CA LEU A 116 -7.55 -10.15 -9.53
C LEU A 116 -6.76 -10.39 -10.81
#